data_AF-A0A858RRM5-F1
#
_entry.id   AF-A0A858RRM5-F1
#
_cell.length_a   1.000
_cell.length_b   1.000
_cell.length_c   1.000
_cell.angle_alpha   90.00
_cell.angle_beta   90.00
_cell.angle_gamma   90.00
#
_symmetry.space_group_name_H-M   'P 1'
#
loop_
_entity.id
_entity.type
_entity.pdbx_description
1 polymer ?
#
loop_
_entity_poly.entity_id
_entity_poly.type
_entity_poly.pdbx_seq_one_letter_code
_entity_poly.pdbx_strand_id
1 'polypeptide(L)'
;MHSSSIRTLLLAAAVLTAVPALQAAAVVSKGHGEADQGFKLDPVPPPAINDAATKATFTIIEGTKDGASADPSVLVDGKVPTTEDQPRANFFFSNGSEGGRLGMDLGSVVSVKSVATYSWHNGNRGPQVYKLWGASGSARNFNALPKRGTDPKTCGWEPIAAVDTRQGGKNGGQHAAEISNKGGRSLGGYRYLLFDVERPSKDDGLGNTFFSEIDVIDARGSAVERLTAPEKIIKTYKSKDKKYTYVVNSTKAPELTDWCEKELIPVVEKWYPKLVELLPSKGYRAPDQVSFEFKTDMGGTPAYAVGNKISLNAQWYPDQLKGEAKGCAIHEMGHVVQNYWRAGETNRNPKETPGWVTEGICDYIRWFLYEPESKGAGLGEDQADRVKYDNSYRISGNFLDWVVTEKDEALLQKLNAVAREGDYEEKLWKEWTGKDLEELNTEWKEAIRKGKRVQK
;
A
#
# COMPACT_ATOMS: atom_id res chain seq x y z
N MET A 1 -5.42 85.91 -51.07
CA MET A 1 -4.74 86.35 -49.84
C MET A 1 -5.36 85.60 -48.67
N HIS A 2 -4.53 84.82 -47.97
CA HIS A 2 -4.66 84.25 -46.62
C HIS A 2 -6.03 84.24 -45.92
N SER A 3 -6.53 83.04 -45.61
CA SER A 3 -6.73 82.65 -44.21
C SER A 3 -6.81 81.13 -44.09
N SER A 4 -5.96 80.56 -43.23
CA SER A 4 -5.81 79.13 -42.99
C SER A 4 -6.49 78.77 -41.66
N SER A 5 -7.22 77.65 -41.70
CA SER A 5 -7.40 76.61 -40.67
C SER A 5 -7.63 77.00 -39.20
N ILE A 6 -8.71 76.46 -38.61
CA ILE A 6 -8.68 75.59 -37.42
C ILE A 6 -10.07 74.92 -37.32
N ARG A 7 -10.11 73.58 -37.49
CA ARG A 7 -11.25 72.76 -37.06
C ARG A 7 -10.92 72.21 -35.68
N THR A 8 -11.63 72.70 -34.67
CA THR A 8 -11.53 72.20 -33.30
C THR A 8 -12.26 70.86 -33.19
N LEU A 9 -11.51 69.76 -33.06
CA LEU A 9 -12.04 68.46 -32.68
C LEU A 9 -12.15 68.44 -31.14
N LEU A 10 -13.38 68.44 -30.60
CA LEU A 10 -13.62 68.17 -29.19
C LEU A 10 -13.65 66.64 -28.98
N LEU A 11 -12.57 66.11 -28.40
CA LEU A 11 -12.52 64.73 -27.87
C LEU A 11 -13.45 64.64 -26.65
N ALA A 12 -14.52 63.85 -26.75
CA ALA A 12 -15.27 63.41 -25.57
C ALA A 12 -14.45 62.35 -24.83
N ALA A 13 -13.85 62.72 -23.70
CA ALA A 13 -13.21 61.77 -22.80
C ALA A 13 -14.29 60.92 -22.11
N ALA A 14 -14.50 59.70 -22.61
CA ALA A 14 -15.28 58.70 -21.90
C ALA A 14 -14.47 58.20 -20.70
N VAL A 15 -14.82 58.70 -19.50
CA VAL A 15 -14.34 58.16 -18.24
C VAL A 15 -14.99 56.79 -18.07
N LEU A 16 -14.29 55.71 -18.44
CA LEU A 16 -14.65 54.36 -18.02
C LEU A 16 -14.47 54.30 -16.51
N THR A 17 -15.57 54.41 -15.77
CA THR A 17 -15.61 54.00 -14.37
C THR A 17 -15.48 52.47 -14.36
N ALA A 18 -14.29 51.99 -13.98
CA ALA A 18 -14.07 50.58 -13.70
C ALA A 18 -14.97 50.18 -12.53
N VAL A 19 -16.12 49.57 -12.82
CA VAL A 19 -16.94 48.91 -11.82
C VAL A 19 -16.08 47.77 -11.27
N PRO A 20 -15.82 47.70 -9.95
CA PRO A 20 -15.11 46.56 -9.39
C PRO A 20 -15.98 45.33 -9.66
N ALA A 21 -15.50 44.45 -10.54
CA ALA A 21 -16.13 43.16 -10.73
C ALA A 21 -16.12 42.47 -9.36
N LEU A 22 -17.30 42.20 -8.79
CA LEU A 22 -17.41 41.35 -7.61
C LEU A 22 -16.70 40.03 -7.95
N GLN A 23 -15.52 39.84 -7.37
CA GLN A 23 -14.83 38.55 -7.38
C GLN A 23 -15.81 37.58 -6.73
N ALA A 24 -16.28 36.59 -7.50
CA ALA A 24 -17.13 35.56 -6.92
C ALA A 24 -16.37 34.91 -5.76
N ALA A 25 -17.07 34.65 -4.66
CA ALA A 25 -16.47 33.95 -3.53
C ALA A 25 -15.98 32.57 -3.99
N ALA A 26 -14.74 32.24 -3.67
CA ALA A 26 -14.17 30.93 -3.93
C ALA A 26 -15.05 29.85 -3.27
N VAL A 27 -15.16 28.70 -3.94
CA VAL A 27 -15.87 27.52 -3.47
C VAL A 27 -14.83 26.47 -3.07
N VAL A 28 -15.10 25.76 -1.97
CA VAL A 28 -14.27 24.66 -1.51
C VAL A 28 -15.01 23.34 -1.77
N SER A 29 -14.52 22.58 -2.73
CA SER A 29 -14.90 21.17 -2.95
C SER A 29 -14.07 20.28 -2.04
N LYS A 30 -14.66 19.20 -1.51
CA LYS A 30 -13.99 18.30 -0.57
C LYS A 30 -14.23 16.85 -0.96
N GLY A 31 -13.16 16.07 -1.00
CA GLY A 31 -13.18 14.63 -1.26
C GLY A 31 -12.64 13.84 -0.07
N HIS A 32 -13.16 12.65 0.13
CA HIS A 32 -12.71 11.73 1.19
C HIS A 32 -12.88 10.28 0.74
N GLY A 33 -11.92 9.42 1.10
CA GLY A 33 -11.95 7.98 0.84
C GLY A 33 -10.97 7.23 1.73
N GLU A 34 -11.04 5.90 1.75
CA GLU A 34 -10.16 5.06 2.59
C GLU A 34 -8.74 5.00 2.02
N ALA A 35 -8.55 4.27 0.90
CA ALA A 35 -7.28 4.16 0.20
C ALA A 35 -7.50 3.89 -1.28
N ASP A 36 -7.13 4.84 -2.14
CA ASP A 36 -7.11 4.70 -3.59
C ASP A 36 -5.73 5.12 -4.13
N GLN A 37 -5.11 4.25 -4.93
CA GLN A 37 -3.76 4.49 -5.46
C GLN A 37 -3.69 5.68 -6.42
N GLY A 38 -4.82 6.09 -7.00
CA GLY A 38 -4.91 7.27 -7.85
C GLY A 38 -5.50 8.48 -7.12
N PHE A 39 -5.73 8.43 -5.81
CA PHE A 39 -6.36 9.51 -5.04
C PHE A 39 -7.68 9.99 -5.69
N LYS A 40 -8.50 9.05 -6.17
CA LYS A 40 -9.83 9.37 -6.73
C LYS A 40 -10.79 9.75 -5.61
N LEU A 41 -10.94 11.06 -5.38
CA LEU A 41 -11.66 11.62 -4.24
C LEU A 41 -12.72 12.62 -4.71
N ASP A 42 -13.77 12.11 -5.37
CA ASP A 42 -14.83 12.95 -5.94
C ASP A 42 -15.43 13.91 -4.88
N PRO A 43 -15.71 15.18 -5.26
CA PRO A 43 -15.60 15.75 -6.60
C PRO A 43 -14.22 16.37 -6.91
N VAL A 44 -13.21 16.18 -6.06
CA VAL A 44 -11.86 16.72 -6.28
C VAL A 44 -11.12 15.81 -7.29
N PRO A 45 -10.56 16.36 -8.39
CA PRO A 45 -9.81 15.55 -9.34
C PRO A 45 -8.57 14.92 -8.67
N PRO A 46 -8.03 13.82 -9.22
CA PRO A 46 -6.74 13.29 -8.79
C PRO A 46 -5.61 14.34 -8.84
N PRO A 47 -4.53 14.17 -8.06
CA PRO A 47 -3.34 15.03 -8.10
C PRO A 47 -2.82 15.24 -9.52
N ALA A 48 -2.41 16.46 -9.83
CA ALA A 48 -1.72 16.74 -11.08
C ALA A 48 -0.25 16.28 -10.98
N ILE A 49 0.37 16.01 -12.13
CA ILE A 49 1.80 15.63 -12.18
C ILE A 49 2.66 16.64 -12.94
N ASN A 50 2.06 17.72 -13.45
CA ASN A 50 2.70 18.73 -14.28
C ASN A 50 2.07 20.13 -14.17
N ASP A 51 1.49 20.48 -13.01
CA ASP A 51 0.83 21.77 -12.82
C ASP A 51 1.82 22.94 -12.57
N ALA A 52 1.30 24.13 -12.29
CA ALA A 52 2.12 25.33 -12.13
C ALA A 52 3.00 25.31 -10.86
N ALA A 53 2.64 24.49 -9.87
CA ALA A 53 3.37 24.35 -8.62
C ALA A 53 4.58 23.40 -8.72
N THR A 54 4.73 22.60 -9.78
CA THR A 54 5.85 21.64 -9.94
C THR A 54 7.24 22.25 -9.81
N LYS A 55 7.39 23.56 -10.05
CA LYS A 55 8.66 24.32 -9.89
C LYS A 55 8.64 25.31 -8.72
N ALA A 56 7.55 25.32 -7.95
CA ALA A 56 7.40 26.22 -6.82
C ALA A 56 8.37 25.83 -5.70
N THR A 57 8.68 26.81 -4.87
CA THR A 57 9.47 26.58 -3.66
C THR A 57 8.64 26.85 -2.43
N PHE A 58 8.82 26.02 -1.41
CA PHE A 58 8.17 26.19 -0.12
C PHE A 58 9.13 26.77 0.91
N THR A 59 8.59 27.66 1.73
CA THR A 59 9.25 28.17 2.94
C THR A 59 8.35 27.93 4.13
N ILE A 60 8.89 27.33 5.19
CA ILE A 60 8.23 27.28 6.49
C ILE A 60 8.40 28.66 7.14
N ILE A 61 7.37 29.50 7.03
CA ILE A 61 7.37 30.88 7.55
C ILE A 61 7.21 30.86 9.07
N GLU A 62 6.38 29.95 9.58
CA GLU A 62 6.08 29.77 11.01
C GLU A 62 5.81 28.29 11.30
N GLY A 63 6.18 27.84 12.51
CA GLY A 63 6.04 26.45 12.94
C GLY A 63 7.32 25.63 12.74
N THR A 64 7.33 24.43 13.31
CA THR A 64 8.46 23.50 13.23
C THR A 64 8.03 22.25 12.48
N LYS A 65 8.84 21.81 11.52
CA LYS A 65 8.64 20.54 10.81
C LYS A 65 8.96 19.38 11.75
N ASP A 66 8.18 18.31 11.70
CA ASP A 66 8.54 17.11 12.44
C ASP A 66 9.85 16.47 11.94
N GLY A 67 10.57 15.77 12.82
CA GLY A 67 11.82 15.08 12.46
C GLY A 67 11.60 13.94 11.46
N ALA A 68 10.44 13.28 11.50
CA ALA A 68 10.08 12.21 10.58
C ALA A 68 9.49 12.72 9.25
N SER A 69 8.95 13.94 9.23
CA SER A 69 8.38 14.58 8.04
C SER A 69 9.41 14.73 6.93
N ALA A 70 8.97 14.55 5.69
CA ALA A 70 9.75 14.91 4.52
C ALA A 70 9.95 16.43 4.40
N ASP A 71 10.90 16.84 3.57
CA ASP A 71 11.08 18.25 3.19
C ASP A 71 9.82 18.77 2.45
N PRO A 72 9.43 20.06 2.60
CA PRO A 72 8.26 20.62 1.91
C PRO A 72 8.26 20.45 0.38
N SER A 73 9.40 20.19 -0.26
CA SER A 73 9.47 19.89 -1.70
C SER A 73 8.65 18.67 -2.13
N VAL A 74 8.30 17.76 -1.22
CA VAL A 74 7.40 16.64 -1.54
C VAL A 74 5.98 17.08 -1.90
N LEU A 75 5.59 18.32 -1.56
CA LEU A 75 4.24 18.82 -1.79
C LEU A 75 3.98 19.23 -3.25
N VAL A 76 4.98 19.16 -4.12
CA VAL A 76 4.90 19.56 -5.53
C VAL A 76 5.70 18.61 -6.44
N ASP A 77 5.96 17.40 -5.97
CA ASP A 77 6.80 16.45 -6.71
C ASP A 77 6.00 15.54 -7.66
N GLY A 78 4.67 15.73 -7.71
CA GLY A 78 3.75 14.97 -8.55
C GLY A 78 3.54 13.53 -8.08
N LYS A 79 3.92 13.20 -6.83
CA LYS A 79 3.74 11.87 -6.25
C LYS A 79 2.79 11.91 -5.08
N VAL A 80 2.40 10.73 -4.65
CA VAL A 80 1.55 10.52 -3.49
C VAL A 80 2.07 9.36 -2.65
N PRO A 81 1.75 9.32 -1.34
CA PRO A 81 2.03 8.15 -0.52
C PRO A 81 1.32 6.90 -1.04
N THR A 82 1.95 5.74 -0.86
CA THR A 82 1.42 4.42 -1.24
C THR A 82 0.85 3.64 -0.07
N THR A 83 1.11 4.10 1.17
CA THR A 83 0.54 3.57 2.42
C THR A 83 0.00 4.69 3.31
N GLU A 84 -0.93 4.34 4.19
CA GLU A 84 -1.64 5.23 5.11
C GLU A 84 -0.80 5.80 6.28
N ASP A 85 0.48 5.44 6.37
CA ASP A 85 1.43 6.04 7.31
C ASP A 85 2.82 6.03 6.68
N GLN A 86 3.08 7.04 5.83
CA GLN A 86 4.33 7.17 5.10
C GLN A 86 4.96 8.56 5.32
N PRO A 87 5.60 8.81 6.49
CA PRO A 87 6.13 10.12 6.84
C PRO A 87 7.10 10.73 5.82
N ARG A 88 7.84 9.89 5.08
CA ARG A 88 8.81 10.33 4.07
C ARG A 88 8.20 10.73 2.71
N ALA A 89 6.91 10.47 2.52
CA ALA A 89 6.14 10.91 1.35
C ALA A 89 5.13 12.01 1.71
N ASN A 90 5.24 12.60 2.91
CA ASN A 90 4.32 13.63 3.38
C ASN A 90 5.08 14.74 4.13
N PHE A 91 4.54 15.95 4.07
CA PHE A 91 4.94 17.05 4.95
C PHE A 91 3.97 17.18 6.13
N PHE A 92 4.49 17.37 7.34
CA PHE A 92 3.71 17.71 8.52
C PHE A 92 4.52 18.46 9.59
N PHE A 93 3.81 19.30 10.35
CA PHE A 93 4.38 20.03 11.50
C PHE A 93 4.58 19.12 12.71
N SER A 94 5.50 19.50 13.60
CA SER A 94 5.87 18.77 14.81
C SER A 94 4.66 18.47 15.69
N ASN A 95 4.69 17.30 16.33
CA ASN A 95 3.70 16.92 17.34
C ASN A 95 3.61 17.99 18.45
N GLY A 96 2.39 18.26 18.90
CA GLY A 96 2.07 19.26 19.93
C GLY A 96 2.02 20.71 19.44
N SER A 97 2.37 20.98 18.19
CA SER A 97 2.26 22.33 17.59
C SER A 97 0.84 22.63 17.10
N GLU A 98 0.50 23.92 17.04
CA GLU A 98 -0.77 24.43 16.49
C GLU A 98 -0.76 24.54 14.95
N GLY A 99 0.07 23.74 14.28
CA GLY A 99 0.40 23.90 12.86
C GLY A 99 1.37 25.06 12.61
N GLY A 100 1.23 25.74 11.47
CA GLY A 100 2.17 26.78 11.06
C GLY A 100 1.77 27.49 9.77
N ARG A 101 2.70 28.28 9.22
CA ARG A 101 2.51 28.98 7.94
C ARG A 101 3.50 28.45 6.91
N LEU A 102 2.98 27.93 5.81
CA LEU A 102 3.75 27.54 4.63
C LEU A 102 3.55 28.56 3.53
N GLY A 103 4.64 29.19 3.08
CA GLY A 103 4.65 30.04 1.90
C GLY A 103 5.11 29.26 0.68
N MET A 104 4.37 29.37 -0.42
CA MET A 104 4.74 28.87 -1.74
C MET A 104 5.09 30.07 -2.64
N ASP A 105 6.26 30.04 -3.28
CA ASP A 105 6.63 30.97 -4.37
C ASP A 105 6.60 30.21 -5.70
N LEU A 106 5.66 30.58 -6.58
CA LEU A 106 5.48 30.04 -7.93
C LEU A 106 6.56 30.54 -8.92
N GLY A 107 7.46 31.44 -8.48
CA GLY A 107 8.52 32.04 -9.27
C GLY A 107 8.06 33.19 -10.18
N SER A 108 6.79 33.19 -10.57
CA SER A 108 6.16 34.26 -11.37
C SER A 108 4.67 34.36 -11.07
N VAL A 109 4.00 35.42 -11.55
CA VAL A 109 2.55 35.59 -11.37
C VAL A 109 1.81 34.61 -12.28
N VAL A 110 1.04 33.71 -11.67
CA VAL A 110 0.17 32.72 -12.31
C VAL A 110 -1.27 33.19 -12.25
N SER A 111 -2.05 32.98 -13.32
CA SER A 111 -3.50 33.22 -13.31
C SER A 111 -4.21 32.02 -12.69
N VAL A 112 -4.14 31.89 -11.36
CA VAL A 112 -4.58 30.69 -10.63
C VAL A 112 -6.06 30.39 -10.87
N LYS A 113 -6.38 29.27 -11.51
CA LYS A 113 -7.73 28.74 -11.72
C LYS A 113 -8.26 28.00 -10.49
N SER A 114 -7.45 27.13 -9.92
CA SER A 114 -7.75 26.39 -8.70
C SER A 114 -6.49 26.01 -7.96
N VAL A 115 -6.64 25.72 -6.66
CA VAL A 115 -5.60 25.15 -5.79
C VAL A 115 -6.19 23.90 -5.15
N ALA A 116 -5.52 22.76 -5.29
CA ALA A 116 -5.95 21.50 -4.70
C ALA A 116 -4.91 20.99 -3.69
N THR A 117 -5.35 20.39 -2.60
CA THR A 117 -4.49 19.84 -1.54
C THR A 117 -4.91 18.43 -1.20
N TYR A 118 -3.95 17.53 -1.04
CA TYR A 118 -4.18 16.11 -0.76
C TYR A 118 -3.44 15.69 0.52
N SER A 119 -4.02 14.76 1.27
CA SER A 119 -3.43 14.20 2.48
C SER A 119 -3.89 12.77 2.73
N TRP A 120 -3.08 11.98 3.42
CA TRP A 120 -3.44 10.61 3.79
C TRP A 120 -2.82 10.21 5.14
N HIS A 121 -3.67 9.76 6.06
CA HIS A 121 -3.22 9.03 7.24
C HIS A 121 -4.31 8.07 7.73
N ASN A 122 -3.96 6.99 8.44
CA ASN A 122 -4.93 6.07 9.06
C ASN A 122 -5.76 6.64 10.24
N GLY A 123 -5.56 7.91 10.60
CA GLY A 123 -6.11 8.52 11.81
C GLY A 123 -6.37 10.01 11.67
N ASN A 124 -6.42 10.74 12.79
CA ASN A 124 -6.77 12.16 12.84
C ASN A 124 -5.76 13.12 12.17
N ARG A 125 -4.72 12.57 11.54
CA ARG A 125 -3.69 13.29 10.76
C ARG A 125 -4.03 13.32 9.26
N GLY A 126 -5.13 12.70 8.85
CA GLY A 126 -5.67 12.79 7.48
C GLY A 126 -6.33 14.13 7.16
N PRO A 127 -7.24 14.69 8.00
CA PRO A 127 -7.97 15.89 7.65
C PRO A 127 -7.11 17.13 7.53
N GLN A 128 -7.59 18.11 6.78
CA GLN A 128 -6.91 19.36 6.47
C GLN A 128 -7.70 20.52 7.07
N VAL A 129 -7.03 21.40 7.82
CA VAL A 129 -7.61 22.66 8.32
C VAL A 129 -6.63 23.79 8.03
N TYR A 130 -6.97 24.69 7.12
CA TYR A 130 -6.10 25.83 6.79
C TYR A 130 -6.85 27.00 6.16
N LYS A 131 -6.22 28.18 6.17
CA LYS A 131 -6.65 29.35 5.40
C LYS A 131 -5.67 29.60 4.26
N LEU A 132 -6.18 29.78 3.04
CA LEU A 132 -5.40 30.11 1.86
C LEU A 132 -5.43 31.61 1.57
N TRP A 133 -4.26 32.16 1.29
CA TRP A 133 -4.07 33.53 0.85
C TRP A 133 -3.25 33.59 -0.43
N GLY A 134 -3.43 34.65 -1.23
CA GLY A 134 -2.66 34.91 -2.44
C GLY A 134 -2.06 36.32 -2.47
N ALA A 135 -0.90 36.46 -3.08
CA ALA A 135 -0.28 37.77 -3.35
C ALA A 135 0.45 37.78 -4.70
N SER A 136 0.33 38.89 -5.44
CA SER A 136 1.15 39.14 -6.63
C SER A 136 2.61 39.50 -6.28
N GLY A 137 2.83 39.99 -5.06
CA GLY A 137 4.11 40.54 -4.60
C GLY A 137 4.35 42.01 -4.98
N SER A 138 3.42 42.66 -5.68
CA SER A 138 3.59 44.04 -6.18
C SER A 138 3.13 45.12 -5.21
N ALA A 139 2.51 44.76 -4.08
CA ALA A 139 2.06 45.73 -3.08
C ALA A 139 3.27 46.42 -2.42
N ARG A 140 3.19 47.74 -2.22
CA ARG A 140 4.29 48.54 -1.64
C ARG A 140 4.74 48.06 -0.25
N ASN A 141 3.81 47.54 0.52
CA ASN A 141 3.99 46.98 1.87
C ASN A 141 4.04 45.45 1.88
N PHE A 142 4.30 44.81 0.73
CA PHE A 142 4.32 43.36 0.65
C PHE A 142 5.39 42.77 1.58
N ASN A 143 4.96 41.87 2.47
CA ASN A 143 5.86 41.02 3.25
C ASN A 143 5.67 39.58 2.79
N ALA A 144 6.71 38.98 2.19
CA ALA A 144 6.67 37.59 1.71
C ALA A 144 6.64 36.56 2.84
N LEU A 145 7.03 36.92 4.06
CA LEU A 145 7.18 36.00 5.19
C LEU A 145 6.38 36.49 6.42
N PRO A 146 5.04 36.65 6.32
CA PRO A 146 4.24 37.11 7.45
C PRO A 146 4.10 36.01 8.50
N LYS A 147 4.87 36.09 9.60
CA LYS A 147 4.71 35.21 10.76
C LYS A 147 3.36 35.40 11.46
N ARG A 148 2.93 34.42 12.24
CA ARG A 148 1.73 34.56 13.10
C ARG A 148 1.91 35.77 14.04
N GLY A 149 0.83 36.53 14.23
CA GLY A 149 0.88 37.87 14.84
C GLY A 149 0.86 39.01 13.81
N THR A 150 1.24 38.75 12.56
CA THR A 150 1.02 39.66 11.43
C THR A 150 -0.23 39.22 10.65
N ASP A 151 -1.22 40.11 10.51
CA ASP A 151 -2.38 39.89 9.62
C ASP A 151 -1.92 40.00 8.15
N PRO A 152 -1.99 38.93 7.34
CA PRO A 152 -1.56 38.96 5.95
C PRO A 152 -2.22 40.08 5.13
N LYS A 153 -3.47 40.47 5.45
CA LYS A 153 -4.16 41.59 4.77
C LYS A 153 -3.42 42.90 4.86
N THR A 154 -2.76 43.13 5.99
CA THR A 154 -2.04 44.39 6.27
C THR A 154 -0.69 44.47 5.56
N CYS A 155 -0.24 43.39 4.93
CA CYS A 155 1.07 43.30 4.27
C CYS A 155 1.01 42.65 2.89
N GLY A 156 -0.06 42.95 2.13
CA GLY A 156 -0.13 42.67 0.69
C GLY A 156 -0.66 41.29 0.30
N TRP A 157 -1.34 40.58 1.20
CA TRP A 157 -2.00 39.30 0.90
C TRP A 157 -3.53 39.44 0.86
N GLU A 158 -4.16 38.71 -0.05
CA GLU A 158 -5.60 38.63 -0.22
C GLU A 158 -6.12 37.29 0.32
N PRO A 159 -7.21 37.29 1.11
CA PRO A 159 -7.83 36.03 1.55
C PRO A 159 -8.49 35.35 0.34
N ILE A 160 -8.26 34.04 0.18
CA ILE A 160 -8.90 33.24 -0.88
C ILE A 160 -10.03 32.39 -0.29
N ALA A 161 -9.70 31.49 0.64
CA ALA A 161 -10.68 30.58 1.25
C ALA A 161 -10.19 30.01 2.59
N ALA A 162 -11.12 29.41 3.35
CA ALA A 162 -10.81 28.56 4.50
C ALA A 162 -11.26 27.12 4.20
N VAL A 163 -10.44 26.15 4.55
CA VAL A 163 -10.65 24.72 4.29
C VAL A 163 -10.74 23.96 5.60
N ASP A 164 -11.70 23.04 5.66
CA ASP A 164 -11.90 22.07 6.74
C ASP A 164 -12.50 20.77 6.17
N THR A 165 -11.69 19.71 6.15
CA THR A 165 -12.10 18.39 5.61
C THR A 165 -12.53 17.38 6.67
N ARG A 166 -12.67 17.78 7.95
CA ARG A 166 -13.12 16.88 9.02
C ARG A 166 -14.55 16.39 8.78
N GLN A 167 -14.83 15.12 9.10
CA GLN A 167 -16.10 14.43 8.79
C GLN A 167 -17.00 14.17 10.02
N GLY A 168 -16.66 14.68 11.21
CA GLY A 168 -17.48 14.49 12.43
C GLY A 168 -17.49 13.05 12.99
N GLY A 169 -16.53 12.20 12.57
CA GLY A 169 -16.42 10.78 12.93
C GLY A 169 -14.98 10.25 12.78
N LYS A 170 -14.80 9.01 12.29
CA LYS A 170 -13.45 8.51 11.94
C LYS A 170 -12.85 9.38 10.84
N ASN A 171 -11.69 9.96 11.12
CA ASN A 171 -11.02 10.93 10.26
C ASN A 171 -9.82 10.35 9.50
N GLY A 172 -9.53 9.05 9.65
CA GLY A 172 -8.52 8.36 8.85
C GLY A 172 -8.89 8.31 7.37
N GLY A 173 -7.98 7.83 6.53
CA GLY A 173 -8.13 7.78 5.08
C GLY A 173 -7.52 8.97 4.35
N GLN A 174 -7.76 9.01 3.05
CA GLN A 174 -7.35 10.06 2.14
C GLN A 174 -8.34 11.23 2.17
N HIS A 175 -7.82 12.45 2.13
CA HIS A 175 -8.59 13.69 2.09
C HIS A 175 -8.10 14.57 0.95
N ALA A 176 -9.02 15.27 0.31
CA ALA A 176 -8.70 16.29 -0.67
C ALA A 176 -9.59 17.52 -0.52
N ALA A 177 -9.05 18.69 -0.85
CA ALA A 177 -9.81 19.91 -1.00
C ALA A 177 -9.40 20.62 -2.30
N GLU A 178 -10.36 21.13 -3.06
CA GLU A 178 -10.10 22.03 -4.18
C GLU A 178 -10.79 23.37 -3.93
N ILE A 179 -10.00 24.44 -3.98
CA ILE A 179 -10.47 25.82 -3.95
C ILE A 179 -10.55 26.31 -5.39
N SER A 180 -11.75 26.67 -5.86
CA SER A 180 -11.97 27.13 -7.23
C SER A 180 -13.09 28.16 -7.29
N ASN A 181 -13.20 28.88 -8.41
CA ASN A 181 -14.29 29.82 -8.65
C ASN A 181 -15.43 29.18 -9.47
N LYS A 182 -16.67 29.59 -9.20
CA LYS A 182 -17.83 29.16 -9.99
C LYS A 182 -17.63 29.46 -11.48
N GLY A 183 -17.91 28.47 -12.32
CA GLY A 183 -17.78 28.56 -13.78
C GLY A 183 -16.33 28.49 -14.27
N GLY A 184 -15.38 28.04 -13.44
CA GLY A 184 -13.99 27.85 -13.85
C GLY A 184 -13.20 29.15 -14.08
N ARG A 185 -13.69 30.27 -13.55
CA ARG A 185 -12.97 31.55 -13.58
C ARG A 185 -11.71 31.49 -12.72
N SER A 186 -10.74 32.35 -13.03
CA SER A 186 -9.54 32.52 -12.19
C SER A 186 -9.91 33.00 -10.78
N LEU A 187 -9.21 32.49 -9.77
CA LEU A 187 -9.20 32.99 -8.39
C LEU A 187 -8.52 34.36 -8.33
N GLY A 188 -7.44 34.54 -9.08
CA GLY A 188 -6.66 35.78 -9.14
C GLY A 188 -5.28 35.57 -9.75
N GLY A 189 -4.52 36.67 -9.89
CA GLY A 189 -3.14 36.66 -10.35
C GLY A 189 -2.18 36.63 -9.17
N TYR A 190 -1.57 35.47 -8.89
CA TYR A 190 -0.74 35.26 -7.69
C TYR A 190 0.62 34.69 -8.05
N ARG A 191 1.68 35.22 -7.43
CA ARG A 191 3.00 34.60 -7.40
C ARG A 191 3.20 33.82 -6.11
N TYR A 192 2.69 34.36 -5.01
CA TYR A 192 2.84 33.77 -3.69
C TYR A 192 1.50 33.23 -3.20
N LEU A 193 1.52 32.03 -2.63
CA LEU A 193 0.42 31.46 -1.86
C LEU A 193 0.86 31.21 -0.42
N LEU A 194 -0.04 31.43 0.54
CA LEU A 194 0.21 31.21 1.95
C LEU A 194 -0.86 30.29 2.52
N PHE A 195 -0.42 29.16 3.07
CA PHE A 195 -1.25 28.21 3.79
C PHE A 195 -1.03 28.43 5.29
N ASP A 196 -2.01 29.05 5.96
CA ASP A 196 -2.03 29.15 7.43
C ASP A 196 -2.73 27.91 7.98
N VAL A 197 -1.93 26.89 8.30
CA VAL A 197 -2.35 25.54 8.67
C VAL A 197 -2.61 25.46 10.16
N GLU A 198 -3.78 24.97 10.54
CA GLU A 198 -4.17 24.70 11.92
C GLU A 198 -4.18 23.19 12.16
N ARG A 199 -3.91 22.77 13.41
CA ARG A 199 -3.98 21.36 13.78
C ARG A 199 -5.45 20.87 13.76
N PRO A 200 -5.80 19.84 12.95
CA PRO A 200 -7.17 19.32 12.84
C PRO A 200 -7.84 18.89 14.16
N SER A 201 -7.07 18.30 15.08
CA SER A 201 -7.55 17.81 16.38
C SER A 201 -6.78 18.46 17.52
N LYS A 202 -7.49 19.16 18.42
CA LYS A 202 -6.90 19.78 19.61
C LYS A 202 -6.61 18.77 20.72
N ASP A 203 -7.40 17.70 20.76
CA ASP A 203 -7.30 16.64 21.77
C ASP A 203 -6.24 15.58 21.43
N ASP A 204 -5.70 15.63 20.20
CA ASP A 204 -4.63 14.73 19.73
C ASP A 204 -3.33 15.52 19.50
N GLY A 205 -2.36 15.30 20.38
CA GLY A 205 -1.01 15.89 20.27
C GLY A 205 -0.28 15.51 18.99
N LEU A 206 -0.67 14.42 18.33
CA LEU A 206 -0.07 13.96 17.07
C LEU A 206 -0.78 14.51 15.84
N GLY A 207 -1.91 15.19 16.02
CA GLY A 207 -2.93 15.44 15.01
C GLY A 207 -2.59 16.41 13.88
N ASN A 208 -1.33 16.77 13.64
CA ASN A 208 -0.96 17.60 12.48
C ASN A 208 -1.10 16.81 11.16
N THR A 209 -1.63 17.48 10.14
CA THR A 209 -1.98 16.88 8.85
C THR A 209 -0.77 16.36 8.09
N PHE A 210 -0.89 15.15 7.52
CA PHE A 210 0.06 14.56 6.56
C PHE A 210 -0.27 15.05 5.15
N PHE A 211 0.20 16.26 4.80
CA PHE A 211 0.02 16.77 3.45
C PHE A 211 0.89 15.98 2.47
N SER A 212 0.25 15.47 1.42
CA SER A 212 0.85 14.61 0.42
C SER A 212 1.27 15.37 -0.84
N GLU A 213 0.40 16.26 -1.35
CA GLU A 213 0.63 17.02 -2.60
C GLU A 213 -0.25 18.29 -2.59
N ILE A 214 0.19 19.33 -3.30
CA ILE A 214 -0.50 20.60 -3.51
C ILE A 214 -0.39 21.01 -4.98
N ASP A 215 -1.52 21.00 -5.69
CA ASP A 215 -1.59 21.44 -7.09
C ASP A 215 -1.95 22.93 -7.18
N VAL A 216 -1.38 23.64 -8.16
CA VAL A 216 -1.83 24.97 -8.60
C VAL A 216 -2.12 24.95 -10.10
N ILE A 217 -3.40 25.07 -10.48
CA ILE A 217 -3.81 25.04 -11.88
C ILE A 217 -3.79 26.44 -12.47
N ASP A 218 -2.99 26.69 -13.50
CA ASP A 218 -3.01 27.96 -14.23
C ASP A 218 -4.18 28.00 -15.23
N ALA A 219 -5.01 29.04 -15.17
CA ALA A 219 -6.09 29.28 -16.13
C ALA A 219 -5.59 29.51 -17.56
N ARG A 220 -4.31 29.86 -17.73
CA ARG A 220 -3.65 30.09 -19.02
C ARG A 220 -2.62 29.02 -19.36
N GLY A 221 -2.45 28.01 -18.51
CA GLY A 221 -1.51 26.93 -18.70
C GLY A 221 -2.02 25.86 -19.67
N SER A 222 -1.14 24.93 -20.02
CA SER A 222 -1.49 23.70 -20.73
C SER A 222 -2.46 22.85 -19.91
N ALA A 223 -3.15 21.92 -20.57
CA ALA A 223 -3.93 20.90 -19.86
C ALA A 223 -3.03 20.09 -18.94
N VAL A 224 -3.47 19.89 -17.69
CA VAL A 224 -2.72 19.11 -16.71
C VAL A 224 -2.93 17.61 -16.92
N GLU A 225 -1.86 16.86 -16.77
CA GLU A 225 -1.88 15.41 -16.63
C GLU A 225 -2.17 15.07 -15.17
N ARG A 226 -2.97 14.03 -14.95
CA ARG A 226 -3.44 13.63 -13.62
C ARG A 226 -2.88 12.26 -13.27
N LEU A 227 -2.59 12.06 -12.00
CA LEU A 227 -2.23 10.76 -11.45
C LEU A 227 -3.32 9.73 -11.80
N THR A 228 -2.90 8.66 -12.45
CA THR A 228 -3.77 7.51 -12.71
C THR A 228 -3.33 6.35 -11.84
N ALA A 229 -4.27 5.73 -11.13
CA ALA A 229 -4.02 4.44 -10.51
C ALA A 229 -3.50 3.45 -11.57
N PRO A 230 -2.51 2.61 -11.26
CA PRO A 230 -2.06 1.58 -12.19
C PRO A 230 -3.26 0.71 -12.58
N GLU A 231 -3.33 0.34 -13.86
CA GLU A 231 -4.36 -0.55 -14.36
C GLU A 231 -4.29 -1.87 -13.59
N LYS A 232 -5.43 -2.31 -13.04
CA LYS A 232 -5.49 -3.56 -12.30
C LYS A 232 -5.31 -4.73 -13.26
N ILE A 233 -4.21 -5.46 -13.12
CA ILE A 233 -3.96 -6.69 -13.87
C ILE A 233 -4.41 -7.85 -12.99
N ILE A 234 -5.70 -8.16 -13.08
CA ILE A 234 -6.33 -9.26 -12.35
C ILE A 234 -6.87 -10.27 -13.34
N LYS A 235 -6.29 -11.47 -13.35
CA LYS A 235 -6.77 -12.59 -14.16
C LYS A 235 -7.43 -13.63 -13.27
N THR A 236 -8.55 -14.18 -13.74
CA THR A 236 -9.30 -15.23 -13.05
C THR A 236 -9.29 -16.49 -13.91
N TYR A 237 -8.91 -17.60 -13.30
CA TYR A 237 -8.85 -18.93 -13.89
C TYR A 237 -9.79 -19.86 -13.12
N LYS A 238 -10.25 -20.93 -13.77
CA LYS A 238 -11.10 -21.94 -13.14
C LYS A 238 -10.55 -23.31 -13.44
N SER A 239 -10.54 -24.19 -12.43
CA SER A 239 -10.21 -25.60 -12.64
C SER A 239 -11.12 -26.21 -13.72
N LYS A 240 -10.66 -27.31 -14.35
CA LYS A 240 -11.39 -27.99 -15.43
C LYS A 240 -12.81 -28.40 -15.05
N ASP A 241 -13.02 -28.82 -13.82
CA ASP A 241 -14.32 -29.17 -13.23
C ASP A 241 -15.11 -27.96 -12.69
N LYS A 242 -14.53 -26.75 -12.79
CA LYS A 242 -15.06 -25.47 -12.29
C LYS A 242 -15.31 -25.43 -10.78
N LYS A 243 -14.77 -26.39 -10.01
CA LYS A 243 -14.89 -26.44 -8.56
C LYS A 243 -14.07 -25.34 -7.89
N TYR A 244 -12.90 -25.04 -8.44
CA TYR A 244 -11.96 -24.08 -7.87
C TYR A 244 -11.75 -22.88 -8.81
N THR A 245 -11.58 -21.71 -8.21
CA THR A 245 -11.28 -20.44 -8.88
C THR A 245 -9.91 -19.94 -8.40
N TYR A 246 -9.05 -19.56 -9.33
CA TYR A 246 -7.75 -19.00 -9.03
C TYR A 246 -7.69 -17.57 -9.52
N VAL A 247 -7.41 -16.63 -8.62
CA VAL A 247 -7.31 -15.21 -8.94
C VAL A 247 -5.86 -14.80 -8.85
N VAL A 248 -5.30 -14.20 -9.90
CA VAL A 248 -3.93 -13.66 -9.90
C VAL A 248 -4.00 -12.16 -10.06
N ASN A 249 -3.53 -11.44 -9.05
CA ASN A 249 -3.30 -10.00 -9.08
C ASN A 249 -1.80 -9.73 -9.32
N SER A 250 -1.44 -9.43 -10.57
CA SER A 250 -0.10 -9.06 -11.00
C SER A 250 0.05 -7.56 -11.24
N THR A 251 -0.84 -6.73 -10.70
CA THR A 251 -0.79 -5.25 -10.86
C THR A 251 0.57 -4.67 -10.45
N LYS A 252 1.20 -5.22 -9.40
CA LYS A 252 2.53 -4.79 -8.92
C LYS A 252 3.72 -5.55 -9.55
N ALA A 253 3.45 -6.48 -10.45
CA ALA A 253 4.46 -7.24 -11.20
C ALA A 253 3.91 -7.59 -12.60
N PRO A 254 3.57 -6.58 -13.43
CA PRO A 254 2.92 -6.76 -14.72
C PRO A 254 3.67 -7.73 -15.64
N GLU A 255 5.01 -7.71 -15.60
CA GLU A 255 5.92 -8.57 -16.33
C GLU A 255 5.76 -10.06 -16.01
N LEU A 256 5.26 -10.40 -14.82
CA LEU A 256 5.03 -11.78 -14.39
C LEU A 256 3.66 -12.33 -14.80
N THR A 257 2.80 -11.50 -15.40
CA THR A 257 1.43 -11.90 -15.81
C THR A 257 1.45 -13.08 -16.77
N ASP A 258 2.31 -13.00 -17.80
CA ASP A 258 2.46 -14.04 -18.81
C ASP A 258 3.03 -15.33 -18.24
N TRP A 259 4.02 -15.22 -17.34
CA TRP A 259 4.57 -16.37 -16.64
C TRP A 259 3.53 -17.02 -15.74
N CYS A 260 2.71 -16.24 -15.02
CA CYS A 260 1.65 -16.79 -14.20
C CYS A 260 0.68 -17.64 -15.01
N GLU A 261 0.22 -17.11 -16.15
CA GLU A 261 -0.70 -17.81 -17.05
C GLU A 261 -0.09 -19.09 -17.65
N LYS A 262 1.16 -19.02 -18.12
CA LYS A 262 1.80 -20.10 -18.86
C LYS A 262 2.46 -21.17 -17.98
N GLU A 263 2.93 -20.80 -16.79
CA GLU A 263 3.76 -21.67 -15.94
C GLU A 263 3.14 -21.94 -14.57
N LEU A 264 2.70 -20.90 -13.85
CA LEU A 264 2.19 -21.08 -12.48
C LEU A 264 0.81 -21.71 -12.45
N ILE A 265 -0.14 -21.16 -13.20
CA ILE A 265 -1.54 -21.61 -13.17
C ILE A 265 -1.70 -23.08 -13.59
N PRO A 266 -1.04 -23.60 -14.63
CA PRO A 266 -1.10 -25.03 -14.94
C PRO A 266 -0.65 -25.93 -13.77
N VAL A 267 0.34 -25.48 -12.98
CA VAL A 267 0.79 -26.17 -11.78
C VAL A 267 -0.24 -26.07 -10.67
N VAL A 268 -0.79 -24.88 -10.41
CA VAL A 268 -1.85 -24.64 -9.41
C VAL A 268 -3.10 -25.48 -9.72
N GLU A 269 -3.58 -25.50 -10.96
CA GLU A 269 -4.74 -26.29 -11.37
C GLU A 269 -4.55 -27.79 -11.15
N LYS A 270 -3.32 -28.28 -11.36
CA LYS A 270 -2.97 -29.69 -11.16
C LYS A 270 -2.85 -30.04 -9.68
N TRP A 271 -2.31 -29.14 -8.86
CA TRP A 271 -1.91 -29.45 -7.49
C TRP A 271 -2.91 -29.03 -6.44
N TYR A 272 -3.67 -27.95 -6.61
CA TYR A 272 -4.64 -27.54 -5.60
C TYR A 272 -5.66 -28.63 -5.25
N PRO A 273 -6.32 -29.30 -6.22
CA PRO A 273 -7.22 -30.41 -5.91
C PRO A 273 -6.51 -31.56 -5.17
N LYS A 274 -5.26 -31.87 -5.55
CA LYS A 274 -4.47 -32.91 -4.89
C LYS A 274 -4.14 -32.56 -3.44
N LEU A 275 -3.80 -31.31 -3.16
CA LEU A 275 -3.57 -30.86 -1.78
C LEU A 275 -4.82 -31.04 -0.92
N VAL A 276 -5.99 -30.69 -1.46
CA VAL A 276 -7.29 -30.87 -0.78
C VAL A 276 -7.55 -32.35 -0.46
N GLU A 277 -7.18 -33.25 -1.37
CA GLU A 277 -7.30 -34.71 -1.18
C GLU A 277 -6.25 -35.27 -0.21
N LEU A 278 -5.02 -34.77 -0.25
CA LEU A 278 -3.90 -35.20 0.60
C LEU A 278 -4.05 -34.77 2.07
N LEU A 279 -4.76 -33.67 2.31
CA LEU A 279 -4.92 -33.07 3.63
C LEU A 279 -6.38 -33.06 4.08
N PRO A 280 -7.05 -34.22 4.19
CA PRO A 280 -8.45 -34.28 4.60
C PRO A 280 -8.61 -33.94 6.10
N SER A 281 -9.78 -33.42 6.49
CA SER A 281 -10.28 -33.46 7.87
C SER A 281 -11.80 -33.60 7.82
N LYS A 282 -12.37 -34.27 8.83
CA LYS A 282 -13.80 -34.53 8.90
C LYS A 282 -14.56 -33.20 9.00
N GLY A 283 -15.53 -33.00 8.10
CA GLY A 283 -16.35 -31.78 8.08
C GLY A 283 -15.62 -30.52 7.60
N TYR A 284 -14.37 -30.65 7.16
CA TYR A 284 -13.62 -29.54 6.56
C TYR A 284 -13.83 -29.49 5.06
N ARG A 285 -13.99 -28.27 4.55
CA ARG A 285 -14.01 -27.96 3.12
C ARG A 285 -12.99 -26.87 2.84
N ALA A 286 -12.01 -27.19 2.00
CA ALA A 286 -11.01 -26.21 1.58
C ALA A 286 -11.65 -25.06 0.78
N PRO A 287 -11.03 -23.87 0.74
CA PRO A 287 -11.53 -22.74 -0.03
C PRO A 287 -11.79 -23.07 -1.51
N ASP A 288 -12.92 -22.63 -2.06
CA ASP A 288 -13.16 -22.77 -3.51
C ASP A 288 -12.38 -21.73 -4.33
N GLN A 289 -11.91 -20.67 -3.70
CA GLN A 289 -11.12 -19.63 -4.35
C GLN A 289 -9.77 -19.50 -3.67
N VAL A 290 -8.69 -19.50 -4.44
CA VAL A 290 -7.34 -19.14 -3.98
C VAL A 290 -6.87 -17.92 -4.73
N SER A 291 -6.35 -16.92 -4.03
CA SER A 291 -5.93 -15.65 -4.61
C SER A 291 -4.42 -15.46 -4.45
N PHE A 292 -3.72 -15.19 -5.54
CA PHE A 292 -2.29 -14.89 -5.58
C PHE A 292 -2.13 -13.38 -5.83
N GLU A 293 -1.35 -12.69 -5.00
CA GLU A 293 -1.09 -11.27 -5.17
C GLU A 293 0.40 -10.98 -5.10
N PHE A 294 0.93 -10.32 -6.13
CA PHE A 294 2.27 -9.79 -6.08
C PHE A 294 2.35 -8.54 -5.20
N LYS A 295 3.30 -8.55 -4.28
CA LYS A 295 3.57 -7.46 -3.34
C LYS A 295 5.02 -7.03 -3.43
N THR A 296 5.25 -5.73 -3.20
CA THR A 296 6.57 -5.09 -3.23
C THR A 296 7.12 -4.81 -1.82
N ASP A 297 6.32 -5.10 -0.80
CA ASP A 297 6.51 -4.75 0.62
C ASP A 297 6.58 -6.01 1.48
N MET A 298 7.36 -7.00 1.05
CA MET A 298 7.45 -8.32 1.72
C MET A 298 8.69 -8.52 2.60
N GLY A 299 9.54 -7.49 2.79
CA GLY A 299 10.67 -7.57 3.74
C GLY A 299 11.68 -8.69 3.48
N GLY A 300 11.74 -9.21 2.25
CA GLY A 300 12.59 -10.35 1.87
C GLY A 300 11.91 -11.72 1.94
N THR A 301 10.73 -11.83 2.57
CA THR A 301 9.94 -13.07 2.57
C THR A 301 9.55 -13.44 1.12
N PRO A 302 9.82 -14.66 0.63
CA PRO A 302 9.50 -15.06 -0.76
C PRO A 302 7.99 -15.09 -1.04
N ALA A 303 7.24 -15.69 -0.12
CA ALA A 303 5.78 -15.76 -0.16
C ALA A 303 5.22 -16.01 1.25
N TYR A 304 3.93 -15.76 1.45
CA TYR A 304 3.20 -16.21 2.64
C TYR A 304 1.70 -16.35 2.35
N ALA A 305 1.03 -17.25 3.07
CA ALA A 305 -0.41 -17.43 3.01
C ALA A 305 -1.16 -16.86 4.24
N VAL A 306 -2.31 -16.21 4.00
CA VAL A 306 -3.29 -15.83 5.02
C VAL A 306 -4.69 -16.10 4.49
N GLY A 307 -5.47 -16.91 5.20
CA GLY A 307 -6.78 -17.35 4.75
C GLY A 307 -6.68 -18.07 3.39
N ASN A 308 -7.36 -17.55 2.37
CA ASN A 308 -7.30 -18.07 1.01
C ASN A 308 -6.40 -17.24 0.06
N LYS A 309 -5.59 -16.34 0.61
CA LYS A 309 -4.71 -15.44 -0.14
C LYS A 309 -3.25 -15.80 0.07
N ILE A 310 -2.51 -15.87 -1.02
CA ILE A 310 -1.07 -16.07 -1.08
C ILE A 310 -0.44 -14.78 -1.59
N SER A 311 0.44 -14.18 -0.79
CA SER A 311 1.23 -13.02 -1.19
C SER A 311 2.55 -13.51 -1.78
N LEU A 312 2.91 -13.02 -2.97
CA LEU A 312 4.11 -13.38 -3.73
C LEU A 312 5.05 -12.19 -3.82
N ASN A 313 6.33 -12.38 -3.56
CA ASN A 313 7.28 -11.27 -3.57
C ASN A 313 7.67 -10.90 -4.99
N ALA A 314 7.20 -9.72 -5.44
CA ALA A 314 7.44 -9.19 -6.78
C ALA A 314 8.93 -8.99 -7.11
N GLN A 315 9.79 -8.81 -6.10
CA GLN A 315 11.22 -8.61 -6.29
C GLN A 315 12.00 -9.93 -6.35
N TRP A 316 11.54 -10.97 -5.65
CA TRP A 316 12.24 -12.26 -5.57
C TRP A 316 11.83 -13.23 -6.69
N TYR A 317 10.56 -13.22 -7.08
CA TYR A 317 10.02 -14.13 -8.10
C TYR A 317 10.74 -14.08 -9.46
N PRO A 318 11.10 -12.91 -10.02
CA PRO A 318 11.80 -12.83 -11.30
C PRO A 318 13.11 -13.64 -11.36
N ASP A 319 13.84 -13.71 -10.25
CA ASP A 319 15.10 -14.46 -10.16
C ASP A 319 14.89 -15.98 -9.99
N GLN A 320 13.66 -16.40 -9.72
CA GLN A 320 13.31 -17.77 -9.31
C GLN A 320 12.33 -18.45 -10.25
N LEU A 321 12.00 -17.82 -11.40
CA LEU A 321 11.04 -18.37 -12.37
C LEU A 321 11.42 -19.76 -12.90
N LYS A 322 12.74 -20.04 -12.98
CA LYS A 322 13.31 -21.35 -13.37
C LYS A 322 13.76 -22.20 -12.18
N GLY A 323 13.63 -21.67 -10.96
CA GLY A 323 14.01 -22.30 -9.71
C GLY A 323 12.80 -22.41 -8.78
N GLU A 324 12.87 -21.76 -7.63
CA GLU A 324 11.95 -22.03 -6.52
C GLU A 324 10.55 -21.42 -6.65
N ALA A 325 10.28 -20.55 -7.63
CA ALA A 325 9.03 -19.78 -7.69
C ALA A 325 7.75 -20.66 -7.70
N LYS A 326 7.77 -21.77 -8.45
CA LYS A 326 6.62 -22.70 -8.53
C LYS A 326 6.48 -23.51 -7.23
N GLY A 327 7.57 -24.08 -6.73
CA GLY A 327 7.57 -24.85 -5.48
C GLY A 327 7.17 -24.00 -4.27
N CYS A 328 7.64 -22.75 -4.20
CA CYS A 328 7.24 -21.78 -3.18
C CYS A 328 5.73 -21.51 -3.21
N ALA A 329 5.12 -21.34 -4.38
CA ALA A 329 3.67 -21.20 -4.48
C ALA A 329 2.91 -22.47 -4.04
N ILE A 330 3.44 -23.67 -4.32
CA ILE A 330 2.87 -24.94 -3.84
C ILE A 330 2.94 -25.04 -2.31
N HIS A 331 4.06 -24.63 -1.69
CA HIS A 331 4.22 -24.57 -0.23
C HIS A 331 3.13 -23.72 0.41
N GLU A 332 2.97 -22.48 -0.06
CA GLU A 332 1.94 -21.56 0.47
C GLU A 332 0.51 -22.05 0.23
N MET A 333 0.28 -22.71 -0.91
CA MET A 333 -1.00 -23.32 -1.20
C MET A 333 -1.31 -24.49 -0.24
N GLY A 334 -0.29 -25.17 0.26
CA GLY A 334 -0.40 -26.12 1.37
C GLY A 334 -0.97 -25.46 2.63
N HIS A 335 -0.46 -24.28 3.02
CA HIS A 335 -0.97 -23.53 4.17
C HIS A 335 -2.43 -23.08 4.00
N VAL A 336 -2.84 -22.70 2.78
CA VAL A 336 -4.25 -22.39 2.47
C VAL A 336 -5.15 -23.62 2.74
N VAL A 337 -4.69 -24.83 2.41
CA VAL A 337 -5.46 -26.06 2.65
C VAL A 337 -5.39 -26.50 4.12
N GLN A 338 -4.24 -26.36 4.80
CA GLN A 338 -4.07 -26.64 6.22
C GLN A 338 -5.09 -25.85 7.05
N ASN A 339 -5.11 -24.52 6.88
CA ASN A 339 -6.08 -23.62 7.50
C ASN A 339 -6.19 -23.75 9.03
N TYR A 340 -5.08 -24.01 9.73
CA TYR A 340 -5.08 -24.40 11.15
C TYR A 340 -5.61 -23.33 12.11
N TRP A 341 -5.60 -22.05 11.70
CA TRP A 341 -6.17 -20.96 12.52
C TRP A 341 -7.67 -21.15 12.81
N ARG A 342 -8.41 -21.91 11.98
CA ARG A 342 -9.82 -22.22 12.21
C ARG A 342 -10.07 -22.94 13.53
N ALA A 343 -9.07 -23.62 14.10
CA ALA A 343 -9.19 -24.30 15.38
C ALA A 343 -9.62 -23.32 16.48
N GLY A 344 -9.19 -22.06 16.43
CA GLY A 344 -9.63 -20.99 17.33
C GLY A 344 -11.13 -20.67 17.24
N GLU A 345 -11.77 -20.98 16.11
CA GLU A 345 -13.19 -20.73 15.89
C GLU A 345 -14.05 -21.96 16.18
N THR A 346 -13.51 -23.17 15.97
CA THR A 346 -14.27 -24.42 16.04
C THR A 346 -14.02 -25.25 17.30
N ASN A 347 -12.91 -25.02 18.00
CA ASN A 347 -12.54 -25.71 19.22
C ASN A 347 -12.57 -24.74 20.41
N ARG A 348 -13.18 -25.16 21.54
CA ARG A 348 -13.27 -24.33 22.75
C ARG A 348 -11.94 -24.18 23.49
N ASN A 349 -11.01 -25.11 23.26
CA ASN A 349 -9.69 -25.11 23.89
C ASN A 349 -8.64 -25.62 22.89
N PRO A 350 -8.38 -24.85 21.81
CA PRO A 350 -7.46 -25.28 20.76
C PRO A 350 -6.03 -25.34 21.29
N LYS A 351 -5.32 -26.40 20.92
CA LYS A 351 -3.88 -26.54 21.10
C LYS A 351 -3.17 -25.98 19.88
N GLU A 352 -2.12 -25.20 20.12
CA GLU A 352 -1.28 -24.68 19.06
C GLU A 352 -0.58 -25.84 18.33
N THR A 353 -0.64 -25.82 17.00
CA THR A 353 0.13 -26.76 16.19
C THR A 353 1.58 -26.28 16.13
N PRO A 354 2.57 -27.12 16.46
CA PRO A 354 3.97 -26.73 16.38
C PRO A 354 4.35 -26.23 14.98
N GLY A 355 5.12 -25.14 14.92
CA GLY A 355 5.55 -24.55 13.65
C GLY A 355 6.25 -25.55 12.72
N TRP A 356 7.05 -26.45 13.27
CA TRP A 356 7.74 -27.48 12.48
C TRP A 356 6.80 -28.48 11.82
N VAL A 357 5.63 -28.76 12.43
CA VAL A 357 4.58 -29.60 11.83
C VAL A 357 3.91 -28.85 10.69
N THR A 358 3.55 -27.59 10.93
CA THR A 358 2.92 -26.71 9.93
C THR A 358 3.80 -26.55 8.69
N GLU A 359 5.06 -26.16 8.86
CA GLU A 359 6.02 -25.99 7.77
C GLU A 359 6.47 -27.33 7.18
N GLY A 360 6.72 -28.33 8.03
CA GLY A 360 7.20 -29.64 7.62
C GLY A 360 6.23 -30.36 6.70
N ILE A 361 4.91 -30.29 6.95
CA ILE A 361 3.90 -30.88 6.06
C ILE A 361 3.95 -30.25 4.67
N CYS A 362 4.04 -28.92 4.59
CA CYS A 362 4.13 -28.21 3.32
C CYS A 362 5.41 -28.53 2.57
N ASP A 363 6.55 -28.59 3.26
CA ASP A 363 7.83 -28.94 2.65
C ASP A 363 7.95 -30.43 2.31
N TYR A 364 7.31 -31.34 3.06
CA TYR A 364 7.16 -32.73 2.66
C TYR A 364 6.44 -32.83 1.30
N ILE A 365 5.30 -32.17 1.18
CA ILE A 365 4.51 -32.15 -0.06
C ILE A 365 5.34 -31.56 -1.21
N ARG A 366 6.00 -30.42 -0.98
CA ARG A 366 6.80 -29.76 -2.00
C ARG A 366 7.95 -30.66 -2.45
N TRP A 367 8.84 -31.01 -1.53
CA TRP A 367 10.13 -31.61 -1.88
C TRP A 367 10.07 -33.12 -2.12
N PHE A 368 9.03 -33.83 -1.72
CA PHE A 368 8.93 -35.29 -1.89
C PHE A 368 7.80 -35.73 -2.80
N LEU A 369 6.72 -34.92 -2.95
CA LEU A 369 5.60 -35.25 -3.84
C LEU A 369 5.58 -34.39 -5.11
N TYR A 370 5.82 -33.08 -4.99
CA TYR A 370 5.71 -32.16 -6.12
C TYR A 370 6.95 -32.11 -7.00
N GLU A 371 8.12 -31.83 -6.40
CA GLU A 371 9.39 -31.66 -7.11
C GLU A 371 10.54 -32.50 -6.52
N PRO A 372 10.36 -33.82 -6.31
CA PRO A 372 11.41 -34.68 -5.75
C PRO A 372 12.72 -34.68 -6.55
N GLU A 373 12.65 -34.42 -7.85
CA GLU A 373 13.81 -34.34 -8.74
C GLU A 373 14.74 -33.16 -8.41
N SER A 374 14.24 -32.13 -7.73
CA SER A 374 15.03 -30.96 -7.31
C SER A 374 16.00 -31.29 -6.17
N LYS A 375 15.71 -32.36 -5.42
CA LYS A 375 16.49 -32.82 -4.27
C LYS A 375 16.62 -31.78 -3.15
N GLY A 376 15.72 -30.79 -3.11
CA GLY A 376 15.88 -29.61 -2.26
C GLY A 376 15.78 -29.86 -0.76
N ALA A 377 15.30 -31.04 -0.35
CA ALA A 377 15.26 -31.50 1.05
C ALA A 377 16.12 -32.76 1.30
N GLY A 378 17.03 -33.10 0.39
CA GLY A 378 17.97 -34.20 0.59
C GLY A 378 18.97 -33.90 1.72
N LEU A 379 19.30 -34.92 2.51
CA LEU A 379 20.30 -34.83 3.57
C LEU A 379 21.47 -35.77 3.30
N GLY A 380 22.69 -35.24 3.35
CA GLY A 380 23.94 -36.00 3.30
C GLY A 380 24.22 -36.74 4.62
N GLU A 381 24.98 -37.82 4.52
CA GLU A 381 25.32 -38.68 5.68
C GLU A 381 26.02 -37.90 6.80
N ASP A 382 26.84 -36.91 6.46
CA ASP A 382 27.59 -36.03 7.36
C ASP A 382 26.71 -35.02 8.13
N GLN A 383 25.46 -34.85 7.70
CA GLN A 383 24.51 -33.91 8.33
C GLN A 383 23.71 -34.54 9.48
N ALA A 384 23.73 -35.88 9.62
CA ALA A 384 22.87 -36.61 10.56
C ALA A 384 22.94 -36.08 12.01
N ASP A 385 24.12 -35.71 12.47
CA ASP A 385 24.31 -35.22 13.85
C ASP A 385 23.77 -33.79 14.07
N ARG A 386 23.68 -33.00 13.00
CA ARG A 386 23.35 -31.56 13.06
C ARG A 386 21.86 -31.26 12.87
N VAL A 387 21.11 -32.22 12.36
CA VAL A 387 19.67 -32.05 12.10
C VAL A 387 18.84 -32.50 13.30
N LYS A 388 17.61 -32.00 13.41
CA LYS A 388 16.58 -32.47 14.34
C LYS A 388 15.22 -32.33 13.67
N TYR A 389 14.28 -33.22 14.01
CA TYR A 389 12.94 -33.25 13.41
C TYR A 389 12.19 -31.92 13.48
N ASP A 390 12.44 -31.09 14.49
CA ASP A 390 11.79 -29.80 14.75
C ASP A 390 12.53 -28.59 14.18
N ASN A 391 13.58 -28.81 13.37
CA ASN A 391 14.31 -27.72 12.68
C ASN A 391 13.50 -27.03 11.55
N SER A 392 12.21 -27.36 11.41
CA SER A 392 11.24 -26.82 10.45
C SER A 392 11.60 -27.02 8.98
N TYR A 393 10.70 -26.63 8.09
CA TYR A 393 10.90 -26.59 6.63
C TYR A 393 11.47 -27.91 6.09
N ARG A 394 12.46 -27.84 5.19
CA ARG A 394 13.10 -28.96 4.48
C ARG A 394 13.55 -30.08 5.41
N ILE A 395 14.09 -29.73 6.58
CA ILE A 395 14.60 -30.71 7.54
C ILE A 395 13.42 -31.50 8.14
N SER A 396 12.37 -30.81 8.59
CA SER A 396 11.15 -31.46 9.06
C SER A 396 10.42 -32.21 7.94
N GLY A 397 10.42 -31.70 6.71
CA GLY A 397 9.87 -32.39 5.54
C GLY A 397 10.58 -33.72 5.24
N ASN A 398 11.91 -33.75 5.37
CA ASN A 398 12.69 -34.99 5.23
C ASN A 398 12.41 -35.99 6.35
N PHE A 399 12.30 -35.51 7.60
CA PHE A 399 11.88 -36.36 8.71
C PHE A 399 10.49 -36.96 8.47
N LEU A 400 9.52 -36.14 8.05
CA LEU A 400 8.16 -36.60 7.75
C LEU A 400 8.14 -37.62 6.61
N ASP A 401 8.92 -37.43 5.55
CA ASP A 401 9.08 -38.44 4.50
C ASP A 401 9.56 -39.78 5.06
N TRP A 402 10.58 -39.77 5.92
CA TRP A 402 11.07 -40.98 6.57
C TRP A 402 10.00 -41.66 7.42
N VAL A 403 9.26 -40.92 8.25
CA VAL A 403 8.21 -41.53 9.09
C VAL A 403 7.07 -42.08 8.24
N VAL A 404 6.62 -41.33 7.23
CA VAL A 404 5.55 -41.76 6.31
C VAL A 404 5.94 -43.06 5.60
N THR A 405 7.18 -43.17 5.14
CA THR A 405 7.63 -44.33 4.35
C THR A 405 8.01 -45.55 5.18
N GLU A 406 8.53 -45.37 6.40
CA GLU A 406 9.08 -46.48 7.21
C GLU A 406 8.18 -46.90 8.36
N LYS A 407 7.25 -46.04 8.78
CA LYS A 407 6.45 -46.23 9.99
C LYS A 407 4.96 -46.25 9.72
N ASP A 408 4.42 -45.22 9.07
CA ASP A 408 2.98 -45.07 8.89
C ASP A 408 2.65 -44.22 7.65
N GLU A 409 2.24 -44.86 6.56
CA GLU A 409 1.87 -44.20 5.31
C GLU A 409 0.70 -43.22 5.46
N ALA A 410 -0.14 -43.39 6.49
CA ALA A 410 -1.28 -42.52 6.77
C ALA A 410 -0.94 -41.36 7.73
N LEU A 411 0.30 -41.26 8.20
CA LEU A 411 0.73 -40.27 9.19
C LEU A 411 0.37 -38.84 8.76
N LEU A 412 0.63 -38.46 7.50
CA LEU A 412 0.41 -37.10 7.03
C LEU A 412 -1.05 -36.66 7.20
N GLN A 413 -1.98 -37.55 6.87
CA GLN A 413 -3.43 -37.29 6.96
C GLN A 413 -3.87 -37.18 8.42
N LYS A 414 -3.37 -38.08 9.29
CA LYS A 414 -3.65 -38.06 10.73
C LYS A 414 -3.13 -36.78 11.38
N LEU A 415 -1.88 -36.43 11.08
CA LEU A 415 -1.20 -35.25 11.62
C LEU A 415 -1.89 -33.96 11.19
N ASN A 416 -2.23 -33.83 9.91
CA ASN A 416 -2.99 -32.69 9.41
C ASN A 416 -4.37 -32.58 10.05
N ALA A 417 -5.10 -33.69 10.21
CA ALA A 417 -6.44 -33.67 10.77
C ALA A 417 -6.43 -33.18 12.24
N VAL A 418 -5.53 -33.71 13.08
CA VAL A 418 -5.44 -33.26 14.48
C VAL A 418 -4.93 -31.82 14.60
N ALA A 419 -3.98 -31.42 13.76
CA ALA A 419 -3.47 -30.05 13.73
C ALA A 419 -4.59 -29.06 13.36
N ARG A 420 -5.39 -29.40 12.35
CA ARG A 420 -6.50 -28.56 11.88
C ARG A 420 -7.63 -28.38 12.89
N GLU A 421 -7.89 -29.39 13.71
CA GLU A 421 -8.90 -29.29 14.79
C GLU A 421 -8.33 -28.71 16.09
N GLY A 422 -7.03 -28.43 16.15
CA GLY A 422 -6.37 -27.92 17.37
C GLY A 422 -6.24 -28.99 18.45
N ASP A 423 -6.12 -30.25 18.07
CA ASP A 423 -6.03 -31.40 18.98
C ASP A 423 -4.66 -32.09 18.92
N TYR A 424 -3.65 -31.41 18.36
CA TYR A 424 -2.29 -31.95 18.31
C TYR A 424 -1.73 -32.20 19.72
N GLU A 425 -1.16 -33.39 19.91
CA GLU A 425 -0.38 -33.76 21.08
C GLU A 425 0.81 -34.64 20.68
N GLU A 426 1.97 -34.43 21.31
CA GLU A 426 3.18 -35.21 20.99
C GLU A 426 3.01 -36.72 21.25
N LYS A 427 2.16 -37.11 22.20
CA LYS A 427 1.90 -38.54 22.48
C LYS A 427 1.32 -39.30 21.29
N LEU A 428 0.66 -38.61 20.35
CA LEU A 428 0.07 -39.21 19.16
C LEU A 428 1.13 -39.88 18.27
N TRP A 429 2.37 -39.37 18.27
CA TRP A 429 3.48 -40.01 17.55
C TRP A 429 3.72 -41.44 18.02
N LYS A 430 3.69 -41.66 19.34
CA LYS A 430 3.84 -42.99 19.93
C LYS A 430 2.62 -43.87 19.69
N GLU A 431 1.42 -43.30 19.74
CA GLU A 431 0.18 -44.02 19.44
C GLU A 431 0.13 -44.51 17.98
N TRP A 432 0.62 -43.71 17.03
CA TRP A 432 0.57 -44.06 15.60
C TRP A 432 1.77 -44.89 15.12
N THR A 433 2.96 -44.63 15.64
CA THR A 433 4.21 -45.25 15.14
C THR A 433 4.80 -46.27 16.11
N GLY A 434 4.28 -46.37 17.33
CA GLY A 434 4.86 -47.15 18.42
C GLY A 434 6.06 -46.50 19.11
N LYS A 435 6.52 -45.32 18.64
CA LYS A 435 7.72 -44.62 19.11
C LYS A 435 7.46 -43.15 19.37
N ASP A 436 8.08 -42.60 20.40
CA ASP A 436 8.04 -41.16 20.62
C ASP A 436 8.96 -40.40 19.63
N LEU A 437 8.85 -39.07 19.62
CA LEU A 437 9.59 -38.22 18.69
C LEU A 437 11.11 -38.35 18.83
N GLU A 438 11.64 -38.57 20.03
CA GLU A 438 13.09 -38.68 20.24
C GLU A 438 13.62 -40.04 19.77
N GLU A 439 12.85 -41.11 19.97
CA GLU A 439 13.13 -42.42 19.39
C GLU A 439 13.09 -42.38 17.85
N LEU A 440 12.06 -41.74 17.27
CA LEU A 440 11.93 -41.57 15.82
C LEU A 440 13.09 -40.72 15.25
N ASN A 441 13.45 -39.63 15.91
CA ASN A 441 14.56 -38.77 15.54
C ASN A 441 15.88 -39.54 15.51
N THR A 442 16.11 -40.39 16.52
CA THR A 442 17.31 -41.23 16.60
C THR A 442 17.40 -42.20 15.43
N GLU A 443 16.32 -42.91 15.13
CA GLU A 443 16.29 -43.86 14.00
C GLU A 443 16.38 -43.17 12.64
N TRP A 444 15.74 -42.01 12.47
CA TRP A 444 15.87 -41.19 11.27
C TRP A 444 17.32 -40.76 11.04
N LYS A 445 18.02 -40.29 12.07
CA LYS A 445 19.45 -39.95 11.99
C LYS A 445 20.29 -41.15 11.58
N GLU A 446 20.01 -42.34 12.11
CA GLU A 446 20.69 -43.56 11.65
C GLU A 446 20.39 -43.90 10.18
N ALA A 447 19.17 -43.67 9.72
CA ALA A 447 18.81 -43.86 8.32
C ALA A 447 19.56 -42.89 7.40
N ILE A 448 19.74 -41.62 7.84
CA ILE A 448 20.59 -40.64 7.14
C ILE A 448 22.03 -41.16 7.06
N ARG A 449 22.63 -41.60 8.17
CA ARG A 449 24.02 -42.14 8.19
C ARG A 449 24.22 -43.36 7.28
N LYS A 450 23.16 -44.12 7.02
CA LYS A 450 23.17 -45.30 6.12
C LYS A 450 22.90 -44.92 4.65
N GLY A 451 22.86 -43.63 4.33
CA GLY A 451 22.61 -43.12 2.97
C GLY A 451 21.19 -43.35 2.45
N LYS A 452 20.25 -43.74 3.33
CA LYS A 452 18.86 -44.08 2.95
C LYS A 452 17.94 -42.86 2.77
N ARG A 453 18.43 -41.64 3.02
CA ARG A 453 17.65 -40.38 2.94
C ARG A 453 18.35 -39.26 2.17
N VAL A 454 19.31 -39.65 1.33
CA VAL A 454 19.81 -38.79 0.25
C VAL A 454 18.74 -38.84 -0.85
N GLN A 455 18.06 -37.72 -1.14
CA GLN A 455 17.34 -37.59 -2.40
C GLN A 455 18.43 -37.64 -3.50
N LYS A 456 18.71 -38.83 -4.03
CA LYS A 456 19.88 -39.10 -4.89
C LYS A 456 19.74 -38.55 -6.28
#